data_AF-A0A2Z6ETV1-F1
#
_entry.id   AF-A0A2Z6ETV1-F1
#
_cell.length_a   1.000
_cell.length_b   1.000
_cell.length_c   1.000
_cell.angle_alpha   90.00
_cell.angle_beta   90.00
_cell.angle_gamma   90.00
#
_symmetry.space_group_name_H-M   'P 1'
#
loop_
_entity.id
_entity.type
_entity.pdbx_description
1 polymer ?
#
loop_
_entity_poly.entity_id
_entity_poly.type
_entity_poly.pdbx_seq_one_letter_code
_entity_poly.pdbx_strand_id
1 'polypeptide(L)'
;MESFFSQQISNSAIQSRIDKAILPKWPGGNASPIDSLITVKIPAGTKIYIGEISSQGNFYVGGGQQIVMPKFWTIEGLQILNVRPLK
;
A
#
# COMPACT_ATOMS: atom_id res chain seq x y z
N MET A 1 -0.15 -12.61 -5.71
CA MET A 1 0.45 -11.57 -4.86
C MET A 1 -0.49 -10.38 -4.91
N GLU A 2 -1.07 -10.02 -3.77
CA GLU A 2 -1.97 -8.88 -3.66
C GLU A 2 -1.14 -7.62 -3.42
N SER A 3 -1.53 -6.51 -4.04
CA SER A 3 -0.86 -5.23 -3.88
C SER A 3 -1.79 -4.22 -3.23
N PHE A 4 -1.28 -3.53 -2.23
CA PHE A 4 -2.00 -2.55 -1.43
C PHE A 4 -1.52 -1.15 -1.76
N PHE A 5 -2.45 -0.23 -1.99
CA PHE A 5 -2.18 1.16 -2.35
C PHE A 5 -2.95 2.11 -1.45
N SER A 6 -2.56 3.37 -1.44
CA SER A 6 -3.29 4.45 -0.77
C SER A 6 -3.13 5.73 -1.58
N GLN A 7 -4.15 6.58 -1.55
CA GLN A 7 -4.08 7.93 -2.13
C GLN A 7 -3.27 8.89 -1.24
N GLN A 8 -3.08 8.55 0.04
CA GLN A 8 -2.29 9.34 0.96
C GLN A 8 -0.80 9.06 0.76
N ILE A 9 -0.07 10.11 0.39
CA ILE A 9 1.38 10.07 0.21
C ILE A 9 2.06 10.06 1.58
N SER A 10 2.82 9.00 1.83
CA SER A 10 3.73 8.91 2.97
C SER A 10 5.14 9.22 2.48
N ASN A 11 5.86 10.11 3.17
CA ASN A 11 7.23 10.49 2.78
C ASN A 11 8.32 9.64 3.45
N SER A 12 7.95 8.80 4.43
CA SER A 12 8.87 7.90 5.11
C SER A 12 8.26 6.52 5.34
N ALA A 13 9.14 5.53 5.53
CA ALA A 13 8.72 4.18 5.88
C ALA A 13 8.00 4.15 7.24
N ILE A 14 8.48 4.90 8.23
CA ILE A 14 7.88 4.98 9.57
C ILE A 14 6.45 5.51 9.50
N GLN A 15 6.23 6.63 8.80
CA GLN A 15 4.89 7.21 8.65
C GLN A 15 3.95 6.22 7.95
N SER A 16 4.43 5.52 6.93
CA SER A 16 3.66 4.48 6.24
C SER A 16 3.23 3.36 7.20
N ARG A 17 4.07 2.97 8.17
CA ARG A 17 3.72 1.95 9.16
C ARG A 17 2.62 2.41 10.11
N ILE A 18 2.70 3.65 10.59
CA ILE A 18 1.71 4.22 11.52
C ILE A 18 0.34 4.34 10.83
N ASP A 19 0.30 5.06 9.71
CA ASP A 19 -0.96 5.47 9.06
C ASP A 19 -1.64 4.30 8.35
N LYS A 20 -0.86 3.34 7.86
CA LYS A 20 -1.36 2.20 7.09
C LYS A 20 -1.36 0.90 7.89
N ALA A 21 -1.05 0.99 9.18
CA ALA A 21 -0.98 -0.13 10.11
C ALA A 21 -0.15 -1.32 9.59
N ILE A 22 0.99 -1.05 8.95
CA ILE A 22 1.83 -2.08 8.30
C ILE A 22 2.88 -2.59 9.30
N LEU A 23 2.69 -3.84 9.75
CA LEU A 23 3.66 -4.52 10.60
C LEU A 23 4.99 -4.74 9.86
N PRO A 24 6.15 -4.68 10.53
CA PRO A 24 7.44 -5.03 9.93
C PRO A 24 7.53 -6.52 9.60
N LYS A 25 6.78 -7.35 10.32
CA LYS A 25 6.69 -8.80 10.14
C LYS A 25 5.24 -9.22 10.40
N TRP A 26 4.64 -9.93 9.46
CA TRP A 26 3.27 -10.42 9.59
C TRP A 26 3.18 -11.61 10.55
N PRO A 27 2.01 -11.88 11.15
CA PRO A 27 1.74 -13.15 11.82
C PRO A 27 2.04 -14.31 10.86
N GLY A 28 2.93 -15.23 11.25
CA GLY A 28 3.49 -16.27 10.37
C GLY A 28 4.93 -16.00 9.90
N GLY A 29 5.44 -14.80 10.16
CA GLY A 29 6.87 -14.50 10.11
C GLY A 29 7.40 -13.93 8.80
N ASN A 30 6.52 -13.66 7.83
CA ASN A 30 6.91 -13.00 6.59
C ASN A 30 7.30 -11.53 6.84
N ALA A 31 8.44 -11.11 6.30
CA ALA A 31 8.86 -9.72 6.35
C ALA A 31 7.97 -8.84 5.46
N SER A 32 7.76 -7.58 5.88
CA SER A 32 7.05 -6.57 5.11
C SER A 32 7.96 -5.35 4.87
N PRO A 33 8.87 -5.43 3.89
CA PRO A 33 9.73 -4.31 3.53
C PRO A 33 8.89 -3.15 2.96
N ILE A 34 9.30 -1.91 3.27
CA ILE A 34 8.76 -0.68 2.70
C ILE A 34 9.98 0.18 2.36
N ASP A 35 10.24 0.41 1.08
CA ASP A 35 11.45 1.10 0.60
C ASP A 35 11.14 2.25 -0.35
N SER A 36 10.02 2.18 -1.08
CA SER A 36 9.74 3.06 -2.20
C SER A 36 8.28 3.49 -2.23
N LEU A 37 8.07 4.71 -2.71
CA LEU A 37 6.76 5.18 -3.16
C LEU A 37 6.65 4.94 -4.66
N ILE A 38 5.57 4.28 -5.06
CA ILE A 38 5.27 3.97 -6.46
C ILE A 38 4.01 4.74 -6.87
N THR A 39 4.11 5.51 -7.95
CA THR A 39 2.96 6.16 -8.59
C THR A 39 2.53 5.35 -9.79
N VAL A 40 1.25 4.99 -9.85
CA VAL A 40 0.69 4.11 -10.88
C VAL A 40 -0.50 4.77 -11.55
N LYS A 41 -0.65 4.54 -12.86
CA LYS A 41 -1.85 4.90 -13.63
C LYS A 41 -2.59 3.63 -13.97
N ILE A 42 -3.81 3.53 -13.46
CA ILE A 42 -4.69 2.37 -13.61
C ILE A 42 -5.63 2.63 -14.80
N PRO A 43 -5.76 1.69 -15.76
CA PRO A 43 -6.67 1.85 -16.89
C PRO A 43 -8.14 1.81 -16.47
N ALA A 44 -8.99 2.49 -17.24
CA ALA A 44 -10.44 2.45 -17.04
C ALA A 44 -10.98 1.02 -17.13
N GLY A 45 -12.04 0.73 -16.38
CA GLY A 45 -12.62 -0.62 -16.28
C GLY A 45 -11.91 -1.54 -15.28
N THR A 46 -10.83 -1.10 -14.63
CA THR A 46 -10.18 -1.85 -13.56
C THR A 46 -11.05 -1.89 -12.31
N LYS A 47 -11.32 -3.09 -11.80
CA LYS A 47 -11.98 -3.26 -10.49
C LYS A 47 -10.99 -3.00 -9.36
N ILE A 48 -11.30 -2.03 -8.52
CA ILE A 48 -10.57 -1.73 -7.29
C ILE A 48 -11.50 -1.89 -6.10
N TYR A 49 -10.93 -2.27 -4.95
CA TYR A 49 -11.66 -2.33 -3.68
C TYR A 49 -11.11 -1.28 -2.76
N ILE A 50 -11.99 -0.53 -2.13
CA ILE A 50 -11.64 0.58 -1.26
C ILE A 50 -12.24 0.31 0.12
N GLY A 51 -11.42 0.41 1.16
CA GLY A 51 -11.84 0.25 2.55
C GLY A 51 -11.02 1.10 3.50
N GLU A 52 -11.50 1.21 4.73
CA GLU A 52 -10.78 1.87 5.81
C GLU A 52 -9.75 0.91 6.42
N ILE A 53 -8.57 1.45 6.74
CA ILE A 53 -7.51 0.70 7.41
C ILE A 53 -7.82 0.65 8.90
N SER A 54 -8.17 -0.53 9.41
CA SER A 54 -8.31 -0.74 10.84
C SER A 54 -6.97 -0.72 11.56
N SER A 55 -6.99 -0.29 12.83
CA SER A 55 -5.80 -0.32 13.69
C SER A 55 -5.30 -1.76 13.92
N GLN A 56 -3.98 -1.92 13.95
CA GLN A 56 -3.31 -3.13 14.43
C GLN A 56 -2.84 -2.96 15.90
N GLY A 57 -3.25 -1.88 16.56
CA GLY A 57 -2.91 -1.54 17.94
C GLY A 57 -1.56 -0.81 18.08
N ASN A 58 -1.34 -0.25 19.27
CA ASN A 58 -0.11 0.46 19.64
C ASN A 58 0.26 1.56 18.63
N PHE A 59 1.44 1.40 18.02
CA PHE A 59 2.04 2.32 17.05
C PHE A 59 1.38 2.27 15.67
N TYR A 60 0.56 1.25 15.39
CA TYR A 60 -0.04 0.97 14.07
C TYR A 60 -1.50 1.43 14.07
N VAL A 61 -1.68 2.75 13.99
CA VAL A 61 -2.98 3.42 14.22
C VAL A 61 -3.98 3.13 13.11
N GLY A 62 -3.58 3.19 11.85
CA GLY A 62 -4.52 3.07 10.73
C GLY A 62 -5.35 4.36 10.52
N GLY A 63 -6.59 4.21 10.07
CA GLY A 63 -7.56 5.29 9.83
C GLY A 63 -7.53 5.89 8.43
N GLY A 64 -6.50 5.56 7.65
CA GLY A 64 -6.42 5.93 6.23
C GLY A 64 -7.27 5.03 5.33
N GLN A 65 -7.32 5.37 4.05
CA GLN A 65 -7.93 4.53 3.03
C GLN A 65 -6.93 3.52 2.46
N GLN A 66 -7.37 2.26 2.33
CA GLN A 66 -6.69 1.21 1.59
C GLN A 66 -7.38 0.94 0.27
N ILE A 67 -6.58 0.82 -0.77
CA ILE A 67 -6.99 0.36 -2.09
C ILE A 67 -6.36 -1.00 -2.33
N VAL A 68 -7.19 -2.00 -2.64
CA VAL A 68 -6.76 -3.37 -2.95
C VAL A 68 -7.04 -3.67 -4.41
N MET A 69 -6.01 -4.22 -5.08
CA MET A 69 -6.09 -4.73 -6.45
C MET A 69 -5.59 -6.18 -6.49
N PRO A 70 -6.49 -7.18 -6.47
CA PRO A 70 -6.12 -8.59 -6.33
C PRO A 70 -5.18 -9.13 -7.41
N LYS A 71 -5.24 -8.54 -8.62
CA LYS A 71 -4.47 -8.96 -9.79
C LYS A 71 -3.62 -7.83 -10.36
N PHE A 72 -3.12 -6.95 -9.49
CA PHE A 72 -2.43 -5.72 -9.90
C PHE A 72 -1.39 -5.92 -11.01
N TRP A 73 -0.48 -6.88 -10.84
CA TRP A 73 0.62 -7.15 -11.77
C TRP A 73 0.20 -7.75 -13.11
N THR A 74 -1.06 -8.17 -13.25
CA THR A 74 -1.59 -8.76 -14.49
C THR A 74 -2.60 -7.85 -15.18
N ILE A 75 -2.75 -6.59 -14.74
CA ILE A 75 -3.63 -5.63 -15.39
C ILE A 75 -2.96 -5.14 -16.67
N GLU A 76 -3.56 -5.47 -17.81
CA GLU A 76 -3.13 -4.96 -19.12
C GLU A 76 -3.31 -3.44 -19.18
N GLY A 77 -2.30 -2.71 -19.68
CA GLY A 77 -2.33 -1.25 -19.77
C GLY A 77 -2.02 -0.51 -18.46
N LEU A 78 -1.63 -1.22 -17.40
CA LEU A 78 -1.10 -0.60 -16.19
C LEU A 78 0.23 0.13 -16.49
N GLN A 79 0.38 1.36 -15.99
CA GLN A 79 1.61 2.13 -16.15
C GLN A 79 2.18 2.51 -14.79
N ILE A 80 3.48 2.26 -14.60
CA ILE A 80 4.25 2.81 -13.47
C ILE A 80 4.78 4.16 -13.94
N LEU A 81 4.29 5.25 -13.33
CA LEU A 81 4.67 6.61 -13.70
C LEU A 81 5.94 7.07 -12.98
N ASN A 82 6.14 6.64 -11.73
CA ASN A 82 7.29 7.03 -10.92
C ASN A 82 7.58 5.99 -9.83
N VAL A 83 8.86 5.83 -9.52
CA VAL A 83 9.35 5.10 -8.35
C VAL A 83 10.39 5.99 -7.68
N ARG A 84 10.20 6.28 -6.39
CA ARG A 84 11.18 7.03 -5.59
C ARG A 84 11.41 6.37 -4.24
N PRO A 85 12.63 6.37 -3.70
CA PRO A 85 12.89 5.84 -2.36
C PRO A 85 12.17 6.68 -1.30
N LEU A 86 11.71 6.02 -0.25
CA LEU A 86 11.22 6.64 0.97
C LEU A 86 12.38 6.99 1.89
N LYS A 87 12.19 8.04 2.69
CA LYS A 87 13.11 8.41 3.77
C LYS A 87 12.93 7.54 5.01
#